data_AF-A0A3A0FLW7-F1
#
_entry.id   AF-A0A3A0FLW7-F1
#
_cell.length_a   1.000
_cell.length_b   1.000
_cell.length_c   1.000
_cell.angle_alpha   90.00
_cell.angle_beta   90.00
_cell.angle_gamma   90.00
#
_symmetry.space_group_name_H-M   'P 1'
#
loop_
_entity.id
_entity.type
_entity.pdbx_description
1 polymer ?
#
loop_
_entity_poly.entity_id
_entity_poly.type
_entity_poly.pdbx_seq_one_letter_code
_entity_poly.pdbx_strand_id
1 'polypeptide(L)'
;MNVIDENTAARGARSQRRRPLLLACALAGMAALSCDGDAATTGDEATPAPNSTATFSPSPAQTRLEELPAVVVVVRDAFLQRDVDQLVGLTSPVSLPCVAEVTDKVKGPVCPAGVSPGTAVQALPFAVCQGGWTTDFPEAFARMTERAGRLAVVAEMGKAPADWPQAYTYGDLLLVFEPRDEPKSIDAVAIYVEDGRIVRAQNGCRTVEGFVNQDDPKPTVLWTAQ
;
A
#
# COMPACT_ATOMS: atom_id res chain seq x y z
N MET A 1 11.89 45.41 -47.15
CA MET A 1 10.57 45.21 -47.80
C MET A 1 9.89 44.09 -47.03
N ASN A 2 9.16 44.42 -45.96
CA ASN A 2 7.70 44.70 -45.93
C ASN A 2 6.94 43.41 -46.32
N VAL A 3 6.02 42.84 -45.54
CA VAL A 3 4.91 43.43 -44.78
C VAL A 3 4.48 42.49 -43.63
N ILE A 4 3.97 43.10 -42.56
CA ILE A 4 3.33 42.58 -41.34
C ILE A 4 1.84 42.32 -41.60
N ASP A 5 1.25 41.32 -40.94
CA ASP A 5 -0.16 41.32 -40.46
C ASP A 5 -0.22 40.23 -39.35
N GLU A 6 -0.35 40.51 -38.05
CA GLU A 6 -1.43 41.19 -37.31
C GLU A 6 -2.83 40.68 -37.67
N ASN A 7 -3.36 39.73 -36.89
CA ASN A 7 -4.74 39.89 -36.46
C ASN A 7 -5.08 39.22 -35.12
N THR A 8 -5.90 39.96 -34.38
CA THR A 8 -6.11 39.94 -32.95
C THR A 8 -7.58 39.67 -32.65
N ALA A 9 -7.84 39.10 -31.48
CA ALA A 9 -9.10 39.07 -30.72
C ALA A 9 -10.24 38.14 -31.18
N ALA A 10 -10.80 37.35 -30.25
CA ALA A 10 -11.84 37.84 -29.35
C ALA A 10 -12.26 36.84 -28.25
N ARG A 11 -12.31 37.39 -27.04
CA ARG A 11 -13.05 37.06 -25.81
C ARG A 11 -14.22 36.06 -25.91
N GLY A 12 -14.29 35.20 -24.89
CA GLY A 12 -15.53 34.48 -24.52
C GLY A 12 -15.52 34.05 -23.05
N ALA A 13 -15.73 35.00 -22.13
CA ALA A 13 -15.98 34.72 -20.73
C ALA A 13 -17.45 34.26 -20.54
N ARG A 14 -17.67 33.06 -19.97
CA ARG A 14 -18.96 32.73 -19.34
C ARG A 14 -18.76 31.97 -18.03
N SER A 15 -19.02 32.73 -16.96
CA SER A 15 -19.37 32.31 -15.61
C SER A 15 -20.55 31.33 -15.62
N GLN A 16 -20.36 30.13 -15.05
CA GLN A 16 -21.46 29.26 -14.61
C GLN A 16 -21.37 28.99 -13.11
N ARG A 17 -22.08 29.86 -12.39
CA ARG A 17 -22.91 29.65 -11.19
C ARG A 17 -22.65 28.39 -10.35
N ARG A 18 -22.07 28.66 -9.19
CA ARG A 18 -22.19 27.88 -7.94
C ARG A 18 -23.67 27.65 -7.59
N ARG A 19 -24.03 26.42 -7.21
CA ARG A 19 -25.26 26.09 -6.47
C ARG A 19 -24.87 25.45 -5.14
N PRO A 20 -25.20 26.06 -3.98
CA PRO A 20 -25.11 25.40 -2.69
C PRO A 20 -26.39 24.58 -2.45
N LEU A 21 -26.24 23.30 -2.14
CA LEU A 21 -27.31 22.49 -1.58
C LEU A 21 -27.18 22.54 -0.06
N LEU A 22 -28.03 23.35 0.56
CA LEU A 22 -28.34 23.31 1.99
C LEU A 22 -29.35 22.17 2.18
N LEU A 23 -28.96 21.11 2.91
CA LEU A 23 -29.91 20.13 3.41
C LEU A 23 -30.14 20.38 4.90
N ALA A 24 -31.43 20.58 5.23
CA ALA A 24 -31.91 21.05 6.50
C ALA A 24 -31.90 19.97 7.60
N CYS A 25 -31.59 20.40 8.82
CA CYS A 25 -31.83 19.68 10.06
C CYS A 25 -33.33 19.45 10.28
N ALA A 26 -33.71 18.24 10.69
CA ALA A 26 -34.99 17.97 11.33
C ALA A 26 -34.72 17.36 12.72
N LEU A 27 -34.86 18.19 13.75
CA LEU A 27 -34.95 17.81 15.16
C LEU A 27 -36.43 17.59 15.49
N ALA A 28 -36.76 16.43 16.06
CA ALA A 28 -38.03 16.20 16.75
C ALA A 28 -37.73 15.54 18.11
N GLY A 29 -38.01 16.27 19.20
CA GLY A 29 -38.24 15.71 20.54
C GLY A 29 -39.61 15.03 20.60
N MET A 30 -40.13 14.52 21.71
CA MET A 30 -39.79 14.45 23.14
C MET A 30 -40.54 13.21 23.68
N ALA A 31 -40.13 12.64 24.82
CA ALA A 31 -41.06 12.32 25.93
C ALA A 31 -40.30 11.66 27.09
N ALA A 32 -40.46 12.27 28.27
CA ALA A 32 -40.06 11.75 29.56
C ALA A 32 -41.08 10.70 30.07
N LEU A 33 -40.60 9.71 30.81
CA LEU A 33 -41.38 8.92 31.77
C LEU A 33 -40.58 8.81 33.08
N SER A 34 -41.32 8.94 34.17
CA SER A 34 -40.91 9.29 35.52
C SER A 34 -40.74 8.10 36.46
N CYS A 35 -39.86 8.30 37.44
CA CYS A 35 -39.93 7.94 38.86
C CYS A 35 -39.72 6.50 39.38
N ASP A 36 -38.80 6.47 40.35
CA ASP A 36 -38.75 5.77 41.64
C ASP A 36 -38.29 4.32 41.74
N GLY A 37 -37.29 4.12 42.63
CA GLY A 37 -36.95 2.82 43.19
C GLY A 37 -35.52 2.72 43.71
N ASP A 38 -35.31 3.14 44.96
CA ASP A 38 -34.12 2.90 45.80
C ASP A 38 -33.57 1.46 45.74
N ALA A 39 -32.25 1.32 45.70
CA ALA A 39 -31.49 0.42 46.59
C ALA A 39 -29.98 0.59 46.37
N ALA A 40 -29.28 0.99 47.43
CA ALA A 40 -27.83 0.98 47.51
C ALA A 40 -27.25 -0.43 47.35
N THR A 41 -26.22 -0.58 46.53
CA THR A 41 -25.09 -1.49 46.80
C THR A 41 -23.81 -0.79 46.33
N THR A 42 -22.96 -0.42 47.29
CA THR A 42 -21.54 -0.15 47.07
C THR A 42 -20.89 -1.46 46.62
N GLY A 43 -20.85 -1.68 45.30
CA GLY A 43 -20.00 -2.66 44.65
C GLY A 43 -18.77 -1.93 44.13
N ASP A 44 -17.63 -2.28 44.69
CA ASP A 44 -16.29 -1.86 44.29
C ASP A 44 -16.14 -1.95 42.76
N GLU A 45 -16.22 -0.82 42.06
CA GLU A 45 -15.98 -0.76 40.61
C GLU A 45 -14.47 -0.90 40.43
N ALA A 46 -14.03 -2.14 40.22
CA ALA A 46 -12.70 -2.46 39.79
C ALA A 46 -12.39 -1.62 38.54
N THR A 47 -11.57 -0.59 38.72
CA THR A 47 -11.03 0.20 37.63
C THR A 47 -10.42 -0.79 36.62
N PRO A 48 -10.84 -0.79 35.35
CA PRO A 48 -10.18 -1.62 34.36
C PRO A 48 -8.73 -1.16 34.32
N ALA A 49 -7.82 -2.07 34.69
CA ALA A 49 -6.39 -1.82 34.57
C ALA A 49 -6.12 -1.29 33.16
N PRO A 50 -5.35 -0.20 32.99
CA PRO A 50 -5.02 0.29 31.66
C PRO A 50 -4.43 -0.89 30.90
N ASN A 51 -5.03 -1.21 29.75
CA ASN A 51 -4.51 -2.19 28.81
C ASN A 51 -3.00 -1.96 28.74
N SER A 52 -2.24 -2.93 29.23
CA SER A 52 -0.80 -2.95 29.05
C SER A 52 -0.62 -3.00 27.54
N THR A 53 -0.34 -1.84 26.94
CA THR A 53 0.27 -1.77 25.62
C THR A 53 1.54 -2.57 25.80
N ALA A 54 1.51 -3.84 25.39
CA ALA A 54 2.70 -4.65 25.33
C ALA A 54 3.63 -3.89 24.39
N THR A 55 4.56 -3.12 24.95
CA THR A 55 5.66 -2.52 24.23
C THR A 55 6.49 -3.70 23.77
N PHE A 56 6.16 -4.21 22.60
CA PHE A 56 6.89 -5.27 21.95
C PHE A 56 8.26 -4.68 21.62
N SER A 57 9.28 -5.08 22.38
CA SER A 57 10.65 -4.96 21.91
C SER A 57 10.79 -5.96 20.78
N PRO A 58 10.95 -5.54 19.51
CA PRO A 58 11.43 -6.47 18.51
C PRO A 58 12.70 -7.10 19.08
N SER A 59 12.76 -8.44 19.13
CA SER A 59 14.03 -9.11 19.42
C SER A 59 15.06 -8.49 18.48
N PRO A 60 16.20 -7.98 18.98
CA PRO A 60 17.08 -7.16 18.17
C PRO A 60 17.48 -7.97 16.96
N ALA A 61 17.15 -7.47 15.76
CA ALA A 61 17.59 -8.07 14.53
C ALA A 61 19.13 -8.08 14.57
N GLN A 62 19.73 -9.28 14.61
CA GLN A 62 21.16 -9.46 14.92
C GLN A 62 22.05 -9.41 13.68
N THR A 63 21.45 -9.57 12.49
CA THR A 63 22.18 -9.65 11.23
C THR A 63 22.61 -8.26 10.79
N ARG A 64 23.88 -8.12 10.38
CA ARG A 64 24.33 -6.87 9.78
C ARG A 64 23.78 -6.75 8.37
N LEU A 65 23.57 -5.52 7.88
CA LEU A 65 23.00 -5.31 6.55
C LEU A 65 23.86 -5.92 5.44
N GLU A 66 25.18 -5.99 5.67
CA GLU A 66 26.18 -6.56 4.75
C GLU A 66 26.14 -8.10 4.69
N GLU A 67 25.52 -8.75 5.67
CA GLU A 67 25.37 -10.20 5.75
C GLU A 67 24.07 -10.68 5.08
N LEU A 68 23.19 -9.74 4.68
CA LEU A 68 21.96 -10.06 3.96
C LEU A 68 22.25 -10.43 2.49
N PRO A 69 21.32 -11.15 1.84
CA PRO A 69 21.43 -11.45 0.41
C PRO A 69 21.68 -10.19 -0.43
N ALA A 70 22.59 -10.27 -1.41
CA ALA A 70 23.01 -9.10 -2.20
C ALA A 70 21.85 -8.36 -2.89
N VAL A 71 20.79 -9.07 -3.26
CA VAL A 71 19.57 -8.47 -3.84
C VAL A 71 18.95 -7.40 -2.92
N VAL A 72 19.08 -7.56 -1.59
CA VAL A 72 18.56 -6.59 -0.63
C VAL A 72 19.22 -5.23 -0.82
N VAL A 73 20.54 -5.22 -0.97
CA VAL A 73 21.35 -4.01 -1.21
C VAL A 73 21.00 -3.39 -2.56
N VAL A 74 20.89 -4.20 -3.61
CA VAL A 74 20.54 -3.72 -4.96
C VAL A 74 19.15 -3.08 -4.98
N VAL A 75 18.14 -3.73 -4.42
CA VAL A 75 16.77 -3.19 -4.36
C VAL A 75 16.73 -1.93 -3.52
N ARG A 76 17.36 -1.93 -2.34
CA ARG A 76 17.48 -0.74 -1.47
C ARG A 76 18.05 0.44 -2.24
N ASP A 77 19.20 0.24 -2.89
CA ASP A 77 19.91 1.32 -3.57
C ASP A 77 19.12 1.84 -4.77
N ALA A 78 18.48 0.95 -5.53
CA ALA A 78 17.59 1.33 -6.63
C ALA A 78 16.41 2.18 -6.14
N PHE A 79 15.80 1.84 -5.00
CA PHE A 79 14.76 2.68 -4.38
C PHE A 79 15.27 4.06 -3.93
N LEU A 80 16.43 4.09 -3.26
CA LEU A 80 17.01 5.33 -2.76
C LEU A 80 17.44 6.28 -3.89
N GLN A 81 17.98 5.71 -4.97
CA GLN A 81 18.42 6.44 -6.17
C GLN A 81 17.28 6.71 -7.15
N ARG A 82 16.08 6.16 -6.91
CA ARG A 82 14.93 6.19 -7.83
C ARG A 82 15.28 5.62 -9.22
N ASP A 83 16.09 4.57 -9.24
CA ASP A 83 16.47 3.83 -10.45
C ASP A 83 15.35 2.88 -10.85
N VAL A 84 14.36 3.44 -11.56
CA VAL A 84 13.17 2.70 -12.03
C VAL A 84 13.57 1.59 -13.00
N ASP A 85 14.54 1.80 -13.86
CA ASP A 85 14.97 0.81 -14.85
C ASP A 85 15.58 -0.41 -14.18
N GLN A 86 16.40 -0.22 -13.13
CA GLN A 86 16.93 -1.32 -12.34
C GLN A 86 15.82 -2.11 -11.63
N LEU A 87 14.82 -1.43 -11.06
CA LEU A 87 13.69 -2.10 -10.40
C LEU A 87 12.85 -2.92 -11.39
N VAL A 88 12.58 -2.35 -12.58
CA VAL A 88 11.89 -3.08 -13.67
C VAL A 88 12.72 -4.29 -14.11
N GLY A 89 14.04 -4.14 -14.28
CA GLY A 89 14.95 -5.23 -14.65
C GLY A 89 15.04 -6.35 -13.62
N LEU A 90 14.82 -6.05 -12.34
CA LEU A 90 14.75 -7.03 -11.26
C LEU A 90 13.40 -7.74 -11.15
N THR A 91 12.37 -7.27 -11.85
CA THR A 91 11.01 -7.79 -11.72
C THR A 91 10.84 -9.12 -12.45
N SER A 92 10.18 -10.08 -11.80
CA SER A 92 9.73 -11.34 -12.41
C SER A 92 8.21 -11.33 -12.49
N PRO A 93 7.61 -10.81 -13.57
CA PRO A 93 6.17 -10.76 -13.72
C PRO A 93 5.59 -12.16 -13.94
N VAL A 94 4.30 -12.30 -13.67
CA VAL A 94 3.54 -13.50 -14.00
C VAL A 94 2.72 -13.28 -15.26
N SER A 95 2.57 -14.33 -16.06
CA SER A 95 1.70 -14.32 -17.24
C SER A 95 0.28 -14.71 -16.84
N LEU A 96 -0.67 -13.78 -16.97
CA LEU A 96 -2.07 -14.00 -16.61
C LEU A 96 -3.01 -13.45 -17.70
N PRO A 97 -4.19 -14.06 -17.89
CA PRO A 97 -5.20 -13.49 -18.76
C PRO A 97 -5.67 -12.14 -18.19
N CYS A 98 -5.63 -11.10 -19.02
CA CYS A 98 -6.13 -9.79 -18.63
C CYS A 98 -7.66 -9.72 -18.66
N VAL A 99 -8.22 -8.79 -17.91
CA VAL A 99 -9.66 -8.55 -17.80
C VAL A 99 -10.00 -7.14 -18.30
N ALA A 100 -11.21 -6.94 -18.82
CA ALA A 100 -11.65 -5.61 -19.25
C ALA A 100 -11.70 -4.62 -18.08
N GLU A 101 -12.15 -5.09 -16.92
CA GLU A 101 -12.29 -4.32 -15.70
C GLU A 101 -12.14 -5.24 -14.47
N VAL A 102 -11.64 -4.69 -13.36
CA VAL A 102 -11.56 -5.39 -12.08
C VAL A 102 -12.86 -5.16 -11.33
N THR A 103 -13.48 -6.25 -10.87
CA THR A 103 -14.71 -6.23 -10.05
C THR A 103 -14.53 -7.09 -8.81
N ASP A 104 -15.57 -7.21 -7.98
CA ASP A 104 -15.54 -8.14 -6.84
C ASP A 104 -15.45 -9.61 -7.28
N LYS A 105 -15.96 -9.93 -8.47
CA LYS A 105 -16.01 -11.29 -9.01
C LYS A 105 -14.91 -11.58 -10.03
N VAL A 106 -14.33 -10.54 -10.63
CA VAL A 106 -13.32 -10.64 -11.69
C VAL A 106 -12.05 -9.98 -11.19
N LYS A 107 -11.03 -10.79 -10.91
CA LYS A 107 -9.71 -10.35 -10.42
C LYS A 107 -8.66 -10.63 -11.51
N GLY A 108 -7.68 -9.74 -11.63
CA GLY A 108 -6.58 -9.88 -12.59
C GLY A 108 -6.08 -8.53 -13.11
N PRO A 109 -5.05 -8.54 -13.97
CA PRO A 109 -4.56 -7.34 -14.63
C PRO A 109 -5.59 -6.78 -15.61
N VAL A 110 -5.77 -5.46 -15.63
CA VAL A 110 -6.59 -4.80 -16.65
C VAL A 110 -5.88 -4.91 -17.99
N CYS A 111 -6.63 -5.19 -19.06
CA CYS A 111 -6.06 -5.24 -20.40
C CYS A 111 -5.52 -3.88 -20.84
N PRO A 112 -4.31 -3.83 -21.43
CA PRO A 112 -3.81 -2.62 -22.08
C PRO A 112 -4.75 -2.14 -23.20
N ALA A 113 -4.64 -0.87 -23.56
CA ALA A 113 -5.44 -0.29 -24.63
C ALA A 113 -5.30 -1.09 -25.94
N GLY A 114 -6.44 -1.47 -26.53
CA GLY A 114 -6.48 -2.26 -27.77
C GLY A 114 -6.25 -3.76 -27.61
N VAL A 115 -6.00 -4.26 -26.40
CA VAL A 115 -5.86 -5.69 -26.11
C VAL A 115 -7.21 -6.28 -25.72
N SER A 116 -7.56 -7.44 -26.29
CA SER A 116 -8.83 -8.11 -26.00
C SER A 116 -8.80 -8.83 -24.63
N PRO A 117 -9.90 -8.81 -23.86
CA PRO A 117 -10.03 -9.61 -22.62
C PRO A 117 -9.71 -11.08 -22.82
N GLY A 118 -9.03 -11.68 -21.84
CA GLY A 118 -8.54 -13.06 -21.88
C GLY A 118 -7.15 -13.22 -22.51
N THR A 119 -6.59 -12.17 -23.14
CA THR A 119 -5.22 -12.21 -23.66
C THR A 119 -4.22 -12.31 -22.50
N ALA A 120 -3.24 -13.21 -22.61
CA ALA A 120 -2.18 -13.32 -21.62
C ALA A 120 -1.28 -12.07 -21.65
N VAL A 121 -1.13 -11.41 -20.51
CA VAL A 121 -0.25 -10.25 -20.32
C VAL A 121 0.74 -10.53 -19.19
N GLN A 122 1.88 -9.85 -19.22
CA GLN A 122 2.82 -9.85 -18.10
C GLN A 122 2.32 -8.84 -17.06
N ALA A 123 2.14 -9.29 -15.83
CA ALA A 123 1.64 -8.46 -14.76
C ALA A 123 2.39 -8.72 -13.45
N LEU A 124 2.48 -7.69 -12.62
CA LEU A 124 3.02 -7.77 -11.28
C LEU A 124 1.87 -7.58 -10.27
N PRO A 125 1.74 -8.44 -9.24
CA PRO A 125 0.89 -8.13 -8.11
C PRO A 125 1.37 -6.82 -7.48
N PHE A 126 0.51 -5.81 -7.57
CA PHE A 126 0.77 -4.44 -7.18
C PHE A 126 -0.44 -3.89 -6.46
N ALA A 127 -0.35 -3.70 -5.14
CA ALA A 127 -1.50 -3.28 -4.35
C ALA A 127 -1.24 -1.97 -3.62
N VAL A 128 -2.16 -1.02 -3.77
CA VAL A 128 -2.30 0.11 -2.83
C VAL A 128 -3.10 -0.32 -1.59
N CYS A 129 -4.00 -1.31 -1.71
CA CYS A 129 -4.76 -1.87 -0.58
C CYS A 129 -5.40 -3.25 -0.82
N GLN A 130 -5.75 -3.64 -2.05
CA GLN A 130 -6.58 -4.85 -2.29
C GLN A 130 -6.14 -5.69 -3.50
N GLY A 131 -4.92 -6.24 -3.46
CA GLY A 131 -4.52 -7.29 -4.43
C GLY A 131 -4.59 -6.86 -5.89
N GLY A 132 -4.27 -5.59 -6.16
CA GLY A 132 -4.22 -5.05 -7.51
C GLY A 132 -3.11 -5.65 -8.34
N TRP A 133 -3.13 -5.31 -9.61
CA TRP A 133 -2.17 -5.74 -10.61
C TRP A 133 -1.74 -4.52 -11.42
N THR A 134 -0.49 -4.48 -11.84
CA THR A 134 -0.03 -3.52 -12.83
C THR A 134 0.58 -4.25 -14.02
N THR A 135 0.36 -3.71 -15.21
CA THR A 135 1.09 -4.06 -16.44
C THR A 135 2.06 -2.95 -16.87
N ASP A 136 2.02 -1.80 -16.18
CA ASP A 136 2.94 -0.68 -16.38
C ASP A 136 3.92 -0.62 -15.21
N PHE A 137 5.01 -1.38 -15.34
CA PHE A 137 6.02 -1.48 -14.29
C PHE A 137 6.79 -0.16 -14.08
N PRO A 138 7.23 0.55 -15.14
CA PRO A 138 7.93 1.81 -14.97
C PRO A 138 7.09 2.85 -14.20
N GLU A 139 5.82 3.04 -14.57
CA GLU A 139 4.95 4.00 -13.88
C GLU A 139 4.73 3.59 -12.42
N ALA A 140 4.47 2.30 -12.17
CA ALA A 140 4.26 1.76 -10.83
C ALA A 140 5.47 1.98 -9.92
N PHE A 141 6.68 1.64 -10.38
CA PHE A 141 7.90 1.83 -9.59
C PHE A 141 8.28 3.30 -9.45
N ALA A 142 8.06 4.14 -10.46
CA ALA A 142 8.25 5.59 -10.34
C ALA A 142 7.44 6.15 -9.16
N ARG A 143 6.13 5.86 -9.10
CA ARG A 143 5.26 6.30 -7.99
C ARG A 143 5.69 5.74 -6.63
N MET A 144 6.19 4.50 -6.58
CA MET A 144 6.66 3.91 -5.33
C MET A 144 7.97 4.53 -4.84
N THR A 145 8.95 4.74 -5.73
CA THR A 145 10.24 5.35 -5.36
C THR A 145 10.12 6.83 -4.96
N GLU A 146 9.09 7.53 -5.44
CA GLU A 146 8.75 8.87 -4.96
C GLU A 146 8.36 8.85 -3.47
N ARG A 147 7.56 7.86 -3.07
CA ARG A 147 7.02 7.71 -1.71
C ARG A 147 7.96 7.01 -0.74
N ALA A 148 8.79 6.10 -1.22
CA ALA A 148 9.71 5.35 -0.39
C ALA A 148 10.79 6.28 0.19
N GLY A 149 10.92 6.23 1.51
CA GLY A 149 11.99 6.81 2.31
C GLY A 149 13.12 5.79 2.51
N ARG A 150 13.60 5.67 3.74
CA ARG A 150 14.65 4.71 4.09
C ARG A 150 14.11 3.28 4.15
N LEU A 151 14.97 2.30 3.86
CA LEU A 151 14.70 0.91 4.19
C LEU A 151 14.66 0.78 5.72
N ALA A 152 13.55 0.27 6.25
CA ALA A 152 13.31 0.16 7.67
C ALA A 152 13.41 -1.28 8.17
N VAL A 153 12.97 -2.25 7.37
CA VAL A 153 12.96 -3.67 7.76
C VAL A 153 13.34 -4.56 6.58
N VAL A 154 14.08 -5.62 6.88
CA VAL A 154 14.20 -6.81 6.03
C VAL A 154 13.74 -8.01 6.84
N ALA A 155 12.87 -8.83 6.26
CA ALA A 155 12.34 -10.02 6.89
C ALA A 155 12.34 -11.20 5.91
N GLU A 156 12.50 -12.40 6.44
CA GLU A 156 12.21 -13.65 5.74
C GLU A 156 10.71 -13.89 5.80
N MET A 157 10.10 -14.26 4.67
CA MET A 157 8.69 -14.55 4.59
C MET A 157 8.42 -16.01 4.94
N GLY A 158 7.42 -16.23 5.80
CA GLY A 158 6.89 -17.57 6.01
C GLY A 158 6.28 -18.14 4.74
N LYS A 159 6.13 -19.47 4.69
CA LYS A 159 5.44 -20.13 3.57
C LYS A 159 3.99 -19.65 3.51
N ALA A 160 3.55 -19.24 2.32
CA ALA A 160 2.15 -18.92 2.09
C ALA A 160 1.27 -20.17 2.35
N PRO A 161 0.02 -19.99 2.81
CA PRO A 161 -0.93 -21.08 2.94
C PRO A 161 -1.15 -21.80 1.60
N ALA A 162 -1.39 -23.11 1.65
CA ALA A 162 -1.54 -23.93 0.45
C ALA A 162 -2.79 -23.58 -0.39
N ASP A 163 -3.80 -22.96 0.23
CA ASP A 163 -5.05 -22.52 -0.39
C ASP A 163 -5.00 -21.09 -0.93
N TRP A 164 -3.90 -20.37 -0.73
CA TRP A 164 -3.73 -19.05 -1.31
C TRP A 164 -3.56 -19.13 -2.84
N PRO A 165 -4.15 -18.18 -3.60
CA PRO A 165 -3.96 -18.18 -5.04
C PRO A 165 -2.48 -17.99 -5.36
N GLN A 166 -1.89 -18.94 -6.11
CA GLN A 166 -0.46 -18.94 -6.46
C GLN A 166 0.00 -17.65 -7.13
N ALA A 167 -0.93 -16.92 -7.75
CA ALA A 167 -0.70 -15.62 -8.35
C ALA A 167 -0.23 -14.55 -7.33
N TYR A 168 -0.48 -14.73 -6.02
CA TYR A 168 -0.04 -13.85 -4.94
C TYR A 168 1.10 -14.46 -4.12
N THR A 169 2.22 -14.80 -4.77
CA THR A 169 3.43 -15.19 -4.02
C THR A 169 3.90 -14.04 -3.11
N TYR A 170 4.45 -14.42 -1.97
CA TYR A 170 5.09 -13.52 -1.01
C TYR A 170 6.61 -13.51 -1.15
N GLY A 171 7.17 -14.35 -2.03
CA GLY A 171 8.60 -14.59 -2.12
C GLY A 171 9.20 -15.09 -0.81
N ASP A 172 10.53 -15.10 -0.75
CA ASP A 172 11.30 -15.52 0.42
C ASP A 172 11.71 -14.34 1.30
N LEU A 173 11.79 -13.14 0.74
CA LEU A 173 12.23 -11.92 1.41
C LEU A 173 11.21 -10.80 1.27
N LEU A 174 11.05 -10.04 2.35
CA LEU A 174 10.27 -8.81 2.42
C LEU A 174 11.18 -7.66 2.82
N LEU A 175 11.21 -6.62 1.99
CA LEU A 175 11.85 -5.34 2.27
C LEU A 175 10.75 -4.31 2.51
N VAL A 176 10.79 -3.63 3.66
CA VAL A 176 9.83 -2.57 4.00
C VAL A 176 10.55 -1.24 4.13
N PHE A 177 10.08 -0.25 3.37
CA PHE A 177 10.55 1.11 3.38
C PHE A 177 9.54 2.00 4.12
N GLU A 178 10.05 2.90 4.94
CA GLU A 178 9.24 3.95 5.54
C GLU A 178 8.69 4.91 4.47
N PRO A 179 7.53 5.53 4.70
CA PRO A 179 7.08 6.66 3.90
C PRO A 179 8.07 7.81 4.06
N ARG A 180 8.40 8.50 2.95
CA ARG A 180 9.35 9.61 2.93
C ARG A 180 8.85 10.82 3.73
N ASP A 181 7.56 11.13 3.62
CA ASP A 181 7.00 12.37 4.16
C ASP A 181 6.49 12.20 5.60
N GLU A 182 6.01 11.00 5.97
CA GLU A 182 5.39 10.73 7.26
C GLU A 182 5.78 9.33 7.80
N PRO A 183 6.85 9.20 8.63
CA PRO A 183 7.46 7.92 9.01
C PRO A 183 6.57 6.92 9.79
N LYS A 184 5.30 7.23 10.02
CA LYS A 184 4.33 6.38 10.74
C LYS A 184 2.98 6.30 10.03
N SER A 185 2.89 6.78 8.79
CA SER A 185 1.66 6.71 8.02
C SER A 185 1.44 5.30 7.50
N ILE A 186 0.20 5.02 7.10
CA ILE A 186 -0.21 3.76 6.46
C ILE A 186 0.33 3.60 5.03
N ASP A 187 1.28 4.43 4.60
CA ASP A 187 1.85 4.48 3.25
C ASP A 187 3.22 3.79 3.13
N ALA A 188 3.54 2.82 4.01
CA ALA A 188 4.80 2.09 3.87
C ALA A 188 4.85 1.36 2.53
N VAL A 189 6.06 1.23 1.99
CA VAL A 189 6.34 0.53 0.73
C VAL A 189 6.96 -0.82 1.05
N ALA A 190 6.35 -1.90 0.56
CA ALA A 190 6.83 -3.27 0.73
C ALA A 190 7.18 -3.90 -0.61
N ILE A 191 8.35 -4.53 -0.68
CA ILE A 191 8.87 -5.24 -1.84
C ILE A 191 9.14 -6.68 -1.45
N TYR A 192 8.57 -7.60 -2.22
CA TYR A 192 8.70 -9.03 -2.00
C TYR A 192 9.62 -9.61 -3.07
N VAL A 193 10.60 -10.39 -2.62
CA VAL A 193 11.68 -10.92 -3.45
C VAL A 193 11.76 -12.44 -3.31
N GLU A 194 11.87 -13.11 -4.45
CA GLU A 194 12.04 -14.58 -4.57
C GLU A 194 13.16 -14.82 -5.57
N ASP A 195 14.11 -15.71 -5.26
CA ASP A 195 15.25 -16.02 -6.16
C ASP A 195 15.99 -14.78 -6.73
N GLY A 196 16.10 -13.73 -5.92
CA GLY A 196 16.75 -12.48 -6.32
C GLY A 196 15.94 -11.60 -7.28
N ARG A 197 14.65 -11.87 -7.46
CA ARG A 197 13.73 -11.12 -8.33
C ARG A 197 12.58 -10.52 -7.53
N ILE A 198 12.12 -9.34 -7.93
CA ILE A 198 10.90 -8.73 -7.38
C ILE A 198 9.69 -9.46 -7.95
N VAL A 199 8.94 -10.14 -7.09
CA VAL A 199 7.75 -10.92 -7.46
C VAL A 199 6.44 -10.23 -7.08
N ARG A 200 6.51 -9.25 -6.18
CA ARG A 200 5.35 -8.44 -5.76
C ARG A 200 5.82 -7.12 -5.17
N ALA A 201 4.99 -6.10 -5.35
CA ALA A 201 5.18 -4.79 -4.75
C ALA A 201 3.88 -4.30 -4.10
N GLN A 202 3.99 -3.59 -2.99
CA GLN A 202 2.83 -3.07 -2.27
C GLN A 202 3.15 -1.69 -1.70
N ASN A 203 2.18 -0.78 -1.77
CA ASN A 203 2.23 0.53 -1.13
C ASN A 203 0.90 0.80 -0.41
N GLY A 204 0.84 1.80 0.46
CA GLY A 204 -0.41 2.52 0.73
C GLY A 204 -1.48 1.91 1.64
N CYS A 205 -1.20 0.84 2.38
CA CYS A 205 -2.22 0.23 3.24
C CYS A 205 -1.79 -0.25 4.62
N ARG A 206 -0.51 -0.13 4.96
CA ARG A 206 0.04 -0.63 6.22
C ARG A 206 1.20 0.27 6.65
N THR A 207 1.38 0.39 7.95
CA THR A 207 2.62 0.92 8.51
C THR A 207 3.73 -0.12 8.38
N VAL A 208 4.97 0.25 8.70
CA VAL A 208 6.09 -0.70 8.77
C VAL A 208 5.77 -1.84 9.74
N GLU A 209 5.24 -1.51 10.93
CA GLU A 209 4.84 -2.48 11.94
C GLU A 209 3.69 -3.37 11.44
N GLY A 210 2.76 -2.83 10.66
CA GLY A 210 1.67 -3.60 10.08
C GLY A 210 2.11 -4.64 9.05
N PHE A 211 3.26 -4.44 8.38
CA PHE A 211 3.86 -5.47 7.54
C PHE A 211 4.55 -6.55 8.37
N VAL A 212 5.27 -6.17 9.42
CA VAL A 212 6.03 -7.10 10.26
C VAL A 212 5.16 -7.95 11.16
N ASN A 213 4.04 -7.41 11.65
CA ASN A 213 3.16 -8.08 12.59
C ASN A 213 1.98 -8.80 11.94
N GLN A 214 2.01 -9.01 10.62
CA GLN A 214 0.96 -9.78 9.97
C GLN A 214 1.04 -11.26 10.38
N ASP A 215 -0.12 -11.89 10.57
CA ASP A 215 -0.17 -13.26 11.06
C ASP A 215 0.09 -14.30 9.97
N ASP A 216 -0.19 -13.97 8.71
CA ASP A 216 -0.16 -14.95 7.62
C ASP A 216 0.19 -14.33 6.24
N PRO A 217 1.32 -14.73 5.62
CA PRO A 217 2.43 -15.45 6.24
C PRO A 217 3.18 -14.54 7.21
N LYS A 218 3.47 -15.06 8.41
CA LYS A 218 4.19 -14.34 9.45
C LYS A 218 5.66 -14.11 9.05
N PRO A 219 6.12 -12.85 8.93
CA PRO A 219 7.52 -12.55 8.62
C PRO A 219 8.43 -12.81 9.83
N THR A 220 9.65 -13.25 9.56
CA THR A 220 10.74 -13.33 10.54
C THR A 220 11.73 -12.21 10.25
N VAL A 221 11.79 -11.21 11.14
CA VAL A 221 12.66 -10.04 10.95
C VAL A 221 14.14 -10.45 10.99
N LEU A 222 14.86 -10.14 9.91
CA LEU A 222 16.30 -10.37 9.78
C LEU A 222 17.11 -9.13 10.14
N TRP A 223 16.59 -7.96 9.78
CA TRP A 223 17.26 -6.67 9.96
C TRP A 223 16.24 -5.55 10.19
N THR A 224 16.60 -4.59 11.04
CA THR A 224 15.85 -3.35 11.25
C THR A 224 16.80 -2.16 11.24
N ALA A 225 16.37 -1.05 10.64
CA ALA A 225 17.10 0.20 10.74
C ALA A 225 17.11 0.68 12.20
N GLN A 226 18.29 1.03 12.71
CA GLN A 226 18.44 1.71 14.00
C GLN A 226 18.10 3.19 13.91
#